data_AF-A0A930WAR0-F1
#
_entry.id   AF-A0A930WAR0-F1
#
_cell.length_a   1.000
_cell.length_b   1.000
_cell.length_c   1.000
_cell.angle_alpha   90.00
_cell.angle_beta   90.00
_cell.angle_gamma   90.00
#
_symmetry.space_group_name_H-M   'P 1'
#
loop_
_entity.id
_entity.type
_entity.pdbx_description
1 polymer ?
#
loop_
_entity_poly.entity_id
_entity_poly.type
_entity_poly.pdbx_seq_one_letter_code
_entity_poly.pdbx_strand_id
1 'polypeptide(L)'
;MEIIAKAPASCGELIEGALAGTPFLVTAPISMYATATVSDAFTGMHGLGTKAQEALRRTLAHIGEEAFRFGIRLETEIPQGKGMASSSADIAAVSYAAARAYGRE
;
A
#
# COMPACT_ATOMS: atom_id res chain seq x y z
N MET A 1 -15.51 2.93 13.53
CA MET A 1 -14.03 3.01 13.44
C MET A 1 -13.67 3.57 12.07
N GLU A 2 -12.66 4.44 12.00
CA GLU A 2 -12.10 4.90 10.71
C GLU A 2 -10.58 4.95 10.82
N ILE A 3 -9.89 4.29 9.88
CA ILE A 3 -8.43 4.28 9.76
C ILE A 3 -8.08 4.73 8.36
N ILE A 4 -7.21 5.74 8.27
CA ILE A 4 -6.70 6.26 7.00
C ILE A 4 -5.18 6.05 6.99
N ALA A 5 -4.70 5.29 6.02
CA ALA A 5 -3.27 5.12 5.75
C ALA A 5 -2.93 5.74 4.40
N LYS A 6 -1.80 6.43 4.32
CA LYS A 6 -1.31 7.04 3.09
C LYS A 6 0.10 6.53 2.81
N ALA A 7 0.34 6.04 1.61
CA ALA A 7 1.67 5.69 1.13
C ALA A 7 2.04 6.61 -0.04
N PRO A 8 3.23 7.25 -0.01
CA PRO A 8 3.65 8.11 -1.10
C PRO A 8 4.01 7.28 -2.34
N ALA A 9 3.77 7.85 -3.51
CA ALA A 9 4.48 7.49 -4.73
C ALA A 9 5.97 7.79 -4.57
N SER A 10 6.75 7.30 -5.53
CA SER A 10 8.18 7.60 -5.54
C SER A 10 8.75 7.73 -6.95
N CYS A 11 9.78 8.55 -7.09
CA CYS A 11 10.75 8.38 -8.17
C CYS A 11 11.58 7.14 -7.84
N GLY A 12 11.30 6.02 -8.53
CA GLY A 12 11.87 4.70 -8.19
C GLY A 12 13.39 4.69 -8.23
N GLU A 13 13.97 5.30 -9.26
CA GLU A 13 15.41 5.30 -9.56
C GLU A 13 15.94 6.73 -9.57
N LEU A 14 15.94 7.42 -8.41
CA LEU A 14 16.58 8.74 -8.34
C LEU A 14 18.09 8.61 -8.55
N ILE A 15 18.69 7.56 -7.99
CA ILE A 15 20.07 7.15 -8.21
C ILE A 15 20.09 5.63 -8.30
N GLU A 16 20.79 5.09 -9.29
CA GLU A 16 21.04 3.66 -9.42
C GLU A 16 22.50 3.43 -9.82
N GLY A 17 23.11 2.36 -9.32
CA GLY A 17 24.49 2.02 -9.67
C GLY A 17 25.04 0.85 -8.86
N ALA A 18 26.37 0.76 -8.77
CA ALA A 18 27.05 -0.22 -7.95
C ALA A 18 28.15 0.46 -7.12
N LEU A 19 28.21 0.13 -5.82
CA LEU A 19 29.25 0.60 -4.91
C LEU A 19 30.06 -0.61 -4.45
N ALA A 20 31.36 -0.64 -4.74
CA ALA A 20 32.25 -1.77 -4.45
C ALA A 20 31.71 -3.13 -4.97
N GLY A 21 31.04 -3.13 -6.12
CA GLY A 21 30.43 -4.32 -6.73
C GLY A 21 29.04 -4.69 -6.20
N THR A 22 28.51 -3.97 -5.19
CA THR A 22 27.14 -4.16 -4.69
C THR A 22 26.18 -3.22 -5.42
N PRO A 23 25.16 -3.73 -6.13
CA PRO A 23 24.11 -2.90 -6.72
C PRO A 23 23.37 -2.11 -5.65
N PHE A 24 23.06 -0.86 -5.92
CA PHE A 24 22.23 -0.03 -5.06
C PHE A 24 21.26 0.81 -5.89
N LEU A 25 20.14 1.16 -5.25
CA LEU A 25 19.11 2.01 -5.81
C LEU A 25 18.58 2.92 -4.70
N VAL A 26 18.49 4.21 -5.01
CA VAL A 26 17.96 5.25 -4.13
C VAL A 26 16.65 5.72 -4.72
N THR A 27 15.59 5.53 -3.93
CA THR A 27 14.25 5.98 -4.24
C THR A 27 13.96 7.28 -3.50
N ALA A 28 13.23 8.21 -4.14
CA ALA A 28 12.77 9.43 -3.50
C ALA A 28 11.24 9.51 -3.46
N PRO A 29 10.61 9.60 -2.27
CA PRO A 29 9.17 9.77 -2.17
C PRO A 29 8.74 11.12 -2.74
N ILE A 30 7.57 11.15 -3.37
CA ILE A 30 6.98 12.38 -3.93
C ILE A 30 5.60 12.61 -3.31
N SER A 31 5.16 13.87 -3.28
CA SER A 31 3.92 14.32 -2.61
C SER A 31 2.64 13.94 -3.37
N MET A 32 2.50 12.68 -3.74
CA MET A 32 1.34 12.07 -4.38
C MET A 32 1.12 10.71 -3.71
N TYR A 33 -0.12 10.34 -3.40
CA TYR A 33 -0.37 9.27 -2.43
C TYR A 33 -1.43 8.29 -2.89
N ALA A 34 -1.24 7.03 -2.50
CA ALA A 34 -2.31 6.05 -2.39
C ALA A 34 -2.89 6.15 -0.98
N THR A 35 -4.21 6.24 -0.86
CA THR A 35 -4.93 6.38 0.41
C THR A 35 -5.84 5.18 0.62
N ALA A 36 -5.58 4.39 1.65
CA ALA A 36 -6.43 3.29 2.06
C ALA A 36 -7.25 3.71 3.29
N THR A 37 -8.57 3.61 3.16
CA THR A 37 -9.54 3.91 4.22
C THR A 37 -10.23 2.63 4.65
N VAL A 38 -10.10 2.27 5.93
CA VAL A 38 -10.80 1.14 6.56
C VAL A 38 -11.87 1.67 7.49
N SER A 39 -13.09 1.13 7.39
CA SER A 39 -14.21 1.54 8.24
C SER A 39 -15.23 0.43 8.47
N ASP A 40 -15.98 0.55 9.57
CA ASP A 40 -17.20 -0.22 9.85
C ASP A 40 -18.47 0.42 9.25
N ALA A 41 -18.38 1.63 8.70
CA ALA A 41 -19.51 2.34 8.07
C ALA A 41 -19.89 1.79 6.70
N PHE A 42 -19.04 0.95 6.10
CA PHE A 42 -19.30 0.28 4.83
C PHE A 42 -18.64 -1.10 4.80
N THR A 43 -19.03 -1.93 3.83
CA THR A 43 -18.51 -3.30 3.67
C THR A 43 -17.89 -3.50 2.30
N GLY A 44 -17.04 -4.51 2.17
CA GLY A 44 -16.42 -4.91 0.91
C GLY A 44 -15.14 -4.16 0.57
N MET A 45 -14.55 -4.50 -0.57
CA MET A 45 -13.32 -3.92 -1.10
C MET A 45 -13.62 -3.02 -2.29
N HIS A 46 -13.22 -1.76 -2.23
CA HIS A 46 -13.51 -0.75 -3.26
C HIS A 46 -12.22 -0.14 -3.80
N GLY A 47 -12.01 -0.15 -5.12
CA GLY A 47 -10.83 0.45 -5.75
C GLY A 47 -9.52 -0.35 -5.61
N LEU A 48 -9.52 -1.50 -4.92
CA LEU A 48 -8.34 -2.37 -4.82
C LEU A 48 -8.14 -3.16 -6.12
N GLY A 49 -7.02 -2.92 -6.81
CA GLY A 49 -6.56 -3.78 -7.90
C GLY A 49 -6.02 -5.13 -7.41
N THR A 50 -5.73 -6.06 -8.33
CA THR A 50 -5.31 -7.44 -8.01
C THR A 50 -4.15 -7.53 -7.00
N LYS A 51 -3.12 -6.68 -7.16
CA LYS A 51 -1.96 -6.66 -6.24
C LYS A 51 -2.34 -6.17 -4.84
N ALA A 52 -3.21 -5.18 -4.74
CA ALA A 52 -3.69 -4.65 -3.47
C ALA A 52 -4.60 -5.64 -2.74
N GLN A 53 -5.46 -6.36 -3.47
CA GLN A 53 -6.27 -7.44 -2.88
C GLN A 53 -5.40 -8.59 -2.35
N GLU A 54 -4.37 -8.97 -3.11
CA GLU A 54 -3.41 -9.98 -2.65
C GLU A 54 -2.59 -9.50 -1.44
N ALA A 55 -2.22 -8.21 -1.41
CA ALA A 55 -1.55 -7.61 -0.26
C ALA A 55 -2.43 -7.65 1.00
N LEU A 56 -3.72 -7.33 0.88
CA LEU A 56 -4.68 -7.48 1.97
C LEU A 56 -4.71 -8.93 2.47
N ARG A 57 -4.90 -9.90 1.56
CA ARG A 57 -4.96 -11.33 1.90
C ARG A 57 -3.69 -11.80 2.63
N ARG A 58 -2.51 -11.42 2.14
CA ARG A 58 -1.22 -11.76 2.75
C ARG A 58 -1.03 -11.09 4.10
N THR A 59 -1.47 -9.86 4.25
CA THR A 59 -1.40 -9.12 5.52
C THR A 59 -2.24 -9.83 6.58
N LEU A 60 -3.47 -10.23 6.24
CA LEU A 60 -4.35 -10.96 7.16
C LEU A 60 -3.74 -12.29 7.59
N ALA A 61 -3.24 -13.07 6.62
CA ALA A 61 -2.54 -14.31 6.92
C ALA A 61 -1.30 -14.09 7.82
N HIS A 62 -0.56 -12.99 7.61
CA HIS A 62 0.61 -12.66 8.41
C HIS A 62 0.27 -12.31 9.86
N ILE A 63 -0.85 -11.62 10.09
CA ILE A 63 -1.30 -11.23 11.44
C ILE A 63 -2.22 -12.27 12.12
N GLY A 64 -2.49 -13.41 11.45
CA GLY A 64 -3.28 -14.51 11.99
C GLY A 64 -4.80 -14.33 11.89
N GLU A 65 -5.27 -13.46 10.98
CA GLU A 65 -6.70 -13.26 10.72
C GLU A 65 -7.13 -14.01 9.45
N GLU A 66 -8.23 -14.76 9.52
CA GLU A 66 -8.74 -15.52 8.38
C GLU A 66 -9.54 -14.67 7.39
N ALA A 67 -10.20 -13.62 7.88
CA ALA A 67 -11.10 -12.79 7.10
C ALA A 67 -11.04 -11.33 7.51
N PHE A 68 -11.17 -10.45 6.51
CA PHE A 68 -11.28 -9.01 6.75
C PHE A 68 -12.70 -8.66 7.23
N ARG A 69 -12.82 -8.05 8.41
CA ARG A 69 -14.12 -7.78 9.06
C ARG A 69 -14.69 -6.39 8.78
N PHE A 70 -13.95 -5.55 8.05
CA PHE A 70 -14.28 -4.15 7.79
C PHE A 70 -14.44 -3.90 6.28
N GLY A 71 -15.01 -2.76 5.91
CA GLY A 71 -14.89 -2.23 4.56
C GLY A 71 -13.50 -1.62 4.36
N ILE A 72 -12.95 -1.76 3.16
CA ILE A 72 -11.74 -1.05 2.73
C ILE A 72 -11.93 -0.39 1.37
N ARG A 73 -11.50 0.86 1.26
CA ARG A 73 -11.45 1.60 0.00
C ARG A 73 -10.02 2.08 -0.26
N LEU A 74 -9.57 1.94 -1.50
CA LEU A 74 -8.30 2.47 -1.98
C LEU A 74 -8.55 3.55 -3.03
N GLU A 75 -8.01 4.73 -2.80
CA GLU A 75 -8.09 5.88 -3.69
C GLU A 75 -6.67 6.36 -3.99
N THR A 76 -6.31 6.49 -5.27
CA THR A 76 -4.96 6.87 -5.69
C THR A 76 -5.02 7.77 -6.91
N GLU A 77 -4.24 8.85 -6.87
CA GLU A 77 -4.02 9.76 -8.00
C GLU A 77 -2.72 9.44 -8.73
N ILE A 78 -2.00 8.40 -8.31
CA ILE A 78 -0.68 8.04 -8.84
C ILE A 78 -0.82 7.42 -10.23
N PRO A 79 -0.22 8.04 -11.27
CA PRO A 79 -0.25 7.48 -12.62
C PRO A 79 0.36 6.07 -12.69
N GLN A 80 -0.41 5.14 -13.24
CA GLN A 80 0.07 3.78 -13.48
C GLN A 80 1.01 3.71 -14.69
N GLY A 81 2.04 2.86 -14.60
CA GLY A 81 2.97 2.62 -15.71
C GLY A 81 3.92 3.80 -16.01
N LYS A 82 4.06 4.76 -15.10
CA LYS A 82 4.92 5.95 -15.26
C LYS A 82 6.20 5.94 -14.43
N GLY A 83 6.58 4.79 -13.86
CA GLY A 83 7.77 4.68 -12.99
C GLY A 83 7.59 5.33 -11.61
N MET A 84 6.36 5.61 -11.19
CA MET A 84 6.04 6.30 -9.93
C MET A 84 5.77 5.35 -8.74
N ALA A 85 6.11 4.07 -8.90
CA ALA A 85 5.87 3.01 -7.92
C ALA A 85 4.41 2.92 -7.41
N SER A 86 3.42 3.26 -8.25
CA SER A 86 1.98 3.24 -7.90
C SER A 86 1.54 1.94 -7.23
N SER A 87 1.89 0.77 -7.79
CA SER A 87 1.53 -0.52 -7.17
C SER A 87 2.16 -0.73 -5.79
N SER A 88 3.37 -0.24 -5.56
CA SER A 88 4.04 -0.36 -4.27
C SER A 88 3.36 0.52 -3.22
N ALA A 89 2.95 1.74 -3.60
CA ALA A 89 2.17 2.61 -2.75
C ALA A 89 0.81 1.99 -2.36
N ASP A 90 0.09 1.42 -3.33
CA ASP A 90 -1.19 0.73 -3.09
C ASP A 90 -1.02 -0.44 -2.10
N ILE A 91 -0.01 -1.28 -2.31
CA ILE A 91 0.31 -2.42 -1.43
C ILE A 91 0.62 -1.92 -0.02
N ALA A 92 1.49 -0.92 0.11
CA ALA A 92 1.89 -0.39 1.42
C ALA A 92 0.71 0.23 2.19
N ALA A 93 -0.11 1.04 1.52
CA ALA A 93 -1.27 1.68 2.14
C ALA A 93 -2.29 0.63 2.63
N VAL A 94 -2.61 -0.36 1.79
CA VAL A 94 -3.57 -1.42 2.12
C VAL A 94 -3.06 -2.32 3.24
N SER A 95 -1.81 -2.79 3.15
CA SER A 95 -1.21 -3.63 4.19
C SER A 95 -1.18 -2.93 5.54
N TYR A 96 -0.73 -1.67 5.58
CA TYR A 96 -0.67 -0.93 6.83
C TYR A 96 -2.07 -0.64 7.40
N ALA A 97 -3.02 -0.18 6.58
CA ALA A 97 -4.38 0.07 7.05
C ALA A 97 -5.07 -1.20 7.58
N ALA A 98 -4.89 -2.33 6.89
CA ALA A 98 -5.46 -3.60 7.28
C ALA A 98 -4.89 -4.11 8.60
N ALA A 99 -3.56 -4.13 8.75
CA ALA A 99 -2.92 -4.54 10.01
C ALA A 99 -3.36 -3.65 11.18
N ARG A 100 -3.36 -2.33 10.97
CA ARG A 100 -3.75 -1.34 11.98
C ARG A 100 -5.19 -1.50 12.45
N ALA A 101 -6.09 -1.96 11.57
CA ALA A 101 -7.48 -2.26 11.92
C ALA A 101 -7.64 -3.38 12.95
N TYR A 102 -6.62 -4.23 13.11
CA TYR A 102 -6.55 -5.28 14.14
C TYR A 102 -5.56 -4.95 15.26
N GLY A 103 -5.10 -3.69 15.35
CA GLY A 103 -4.12 -3.27 16.36
C GLY A 103 -2.75 -3.94 16.20
N ARG A 104 -2.36 -4.22 14.95
CA ARG A 104 -1.03 -4.73 14.59
C ARG A 104 -0.34 -3.69 13.71
N GLU A 105 0.90 -3.32 14.00
CA GLU A 105 1.71 -2.41 13.18
C GLU A 105 3.17 -2.88 13.10
#